data_AF-A0A7V5GZ22-F1
#
_entry.id   AF-A0A7V5GZ22-F1
#
_cell.length_a   1.000
_cell.length_b   1.000
_cell.length_c   1.000
_cell.angle_alpha   90.00
_cell.angle_beta   90.00
_cell.angle_gamma   90.00
#
_symmetry.space_group_name_H-M   'P 1'
#
loop_
_entity.id
_entity.type
_entity.pdbx_description
1 polymer ?
#
loop_
_entity_poly.entity_id
_entity_poly.type
_entity_poly.pdbx_seq_one_letter_code
_entity_poly.pdbx_strand_id
1 'polypeptide(L)'
;KVVGVDSEKSEIDIIEIACQFTIYPPITPKSIEVVNYNKKDIIVVEIEESNNKPHTIEGVDEKGRTRRFAYIRIGEKSVVASKEMKRLLSGLNANSKPMKIYIGEQEKRLFAYLEKHEKITVREFAKLVNISERRASAVLVKLVRVGVLQIFTDMNNDYFGLA
;
A
#
# COMPACT_ATOMS: atom_id res chain seq x y z
N LYS A 1 13.57 -25.91 -0.19
CA LYS A 1 14.14 -26.57 1.01
C LYS A 1 13.86 -25.66 2.20
N VAL A 2 13.18 -26.15 3.23
CA VAL A 2 12.89 -25.38 4.47
C VAL A 2 14.00 -25.64 5.48
N VAL A 3 14.51 -24.60 6.14
CA VAL A 3 15.68 -24.70 7.04
C VAL A 3 15.33 -24.56 8.53
N GLY A 4 14.20 -23.94 8.86
CA GLY A 4 13.76 -23.64 10.22
C GLY A 4 14.44 -22.39 10.80
N VAL A 5 14.05 -22.03 12.02
CA VAL A 5 14.73 -21.01 12.84
C VAL A 5 15.66 -21.66 13.87
N ASP A 6 16.73 -20.97 14.25
CA ASP A 6 17.69 -21.47 15.25
C ASP A 6 17.19 -21.27 16.68
N SER A 7 16.46 -20.18 16.94
CA SER A 7 15.84 -19.86 18.23
C SER A 7 14.53 -19.12 18.01
N GLU A 8 13.42 -19.80 18.31
CA GLU A 8 12.07 -19.22 18.21
C GLU A 8 11.96 -17.91 18.98
N LYS A 9 12.44 -17.90 20.22
CA LYS A 9 12.38 -16.74 21.10
C LYS A 9 13.10 -15.54 20.50
N SER A 10 14.31 -15.74 20.01
CA SER A 10 15.11 -14.64 19.45
C SER A 10 14.44 -14.03 18.22
N GLU A 11 13.84 -14.86 17.36
CA GLU A 11 13.18 -14.37 16.15
C GLU A 11 11.85 -13.67 16.47
N ILE A 12 11.08 -14.18 17.44
CA ILE A 12 9.89 -13.50 17.94
C ILE A 12 10.25 -12.12 18.52
N ASP A 13 11.31 -12.04 19.34
CA ASP A 13 11.79 -10.77 19.90
C ASP A 13 12.15 -9.76 18.78
N ILE A 14 12.80 -10.21 17.70
CA ILE A 14 13.13 -9.37 16.54
C ILE A 14 11.87 -8.88 15.82
N ILE A 15 10.88 -9.76 15.61
CA ILE A 15 9.61 -9.42 14.97
C ILE A 15 8.86 -8.37 15.79
N GLU A 16 8.79 -8.55 17.12
CA GLU A 16 8.15 -7.60 18.03
C GLU A 16 8.84 -6.23 18.00
N ILE A 17 10.19 -6.21 18.05
CA ILE A 17 10.97 -4.97 17.96
C ILE A 17 10.71 -4.26 16.64
N ALA A 18 10.66 -5.00 15.53
CA ALA A 18 10.38 -4.43 14.21
C ALA A 18 8.99 -3.79 14.19
N CYS A 19 7.97 -4.52 14.66
CA CYS A 19 6.58 -4.08 14.67
C CYS A 19 6.32 -2.84 15.55
N GLN A 20 6.97 -2.77 16.72
CA GLN A 20 6.72 -1.72 17.71
C GLN A 20 7.63 -0.49 17.56
N PHE A 21 8.90 -0.69 17.21
CA PHE A 21 9.91 0.37 17.31
C PHE A 21 10.54 0.77 15.96
N THR A 22 10.47 -0.10 14.95
CA THR A 22 11.10 0.16 13.64
C THR A 22 10.10 0.66 12.61
N ILE A 23 8.87 0.14 12.63
CA ILE A 23 7.80 0.49 11.70
C ILE A 23 6.96 1.63 12.29
N TYR A 24 6.66 2.64 11.46
CA TYR A 24 5.83 3.78 11.84
C TYR A 24 4.70 4.05 10.82
N PRO A 25 3.42 4.15 11.25
CA PRO A 25 2.93 3.86 12.62
C PRO A 25 3.20 2.39 13.02
N PRO A 26 3.26 2.07 14.32
CA PRO A 26 3.53 0.70 14.77
C PRO A 26 2.43 -0.25 14.30
N ILE A 27 2.79 -1.52 14.15
CA ILE A 27 1.88 -2.61 13.75
C ILE A 27 1.73 -3.56 14.94
N THR A 28 0.54 -4.09 15.14
CA THR A 28 0.30 -5.20 16.06
C THR A 28 0.01 -6.44 15.22
N PRO A 29 0.87 -7.47 15.25
CA PRO A 29 0.57 -8.76 14.63
C PRO A 29 -0.72 -9.34 15.20
N LYS A 30 -1.54 -9.95 14.35
CA LYS A 30 -2.75 -10.65 14.77
C LYS A 30 -2.39 -11.94 15.51
N SER A 31 -1.39 -12.65 14.99
CA SER A 31 -0.82 -13.84 15.63
C SER A 31 0.66 -13.98 15.27
N ILE A 32 1.39 -14.59 16.20
CA ILE A 32 2.75 -15.09 15.99
C ILE A 32 2.73 -16.53 16.51
N GLU A 33 2.84 -17.49 15.60
CA GLU A 33 2.73 -18.92 15.90
C GLU A 33 4.02 -19.64 15.51
N VAL A 34 4.42 -20.59 16.33
CA VAL A 34 5.50 -21.53 16.00
C VAL A 34 4.87 -22.83 15.52
N VAL A 35 5.20 -23.22 14.30
CA VAL A 35 4.74 -24.46 13.68
C VAL A 35 5.93 -25.38 13.46
N ASN A 36 5.87 -26.60 14.00
CA ASN A 36 6.87 -27.62 13.69
C ASN A 36 6.52 -28.31 12.37
N TYR A 37 7.44 -28.24 11.41
CA TYR A 37 7.30 -28.88 10.10
C TYR A 37 8.59 -29.60 9.74
N ASN A 38 8.51 -30.91 9.51
CA ASN A 38 9.68 -31.76 9.22
C ASN A 38 10.82 -31.63 10.25
N LYS A 39 10.47 -31.59 11.55
CA LYS A 39 11.42 -31.41 12.66
C LYS A 39 12.17 -30.07 12.61
N LYS A 40 11.56 -29.06 11.98
CA LYS A 40 12.06 -27.69 11.91
C LYS A 40 10.98 -26.77 12.44
N ASP A 41 11.38 -25.81 13.27
CA ASP A 41 10.48 -24.80 13.79
C ASP A 41 10.37 -23.66 12.77
N ILE A 42 9.14 -23.26 12.47
CA ILE A 42 8.79 -22.21 11.53
C ILE A 42 7.94 -21.19 12.27
N ILE A 43 8.28 -19.91 12.11
CA ILE A 43 7.47 -18.82 12.67
C ILE A 43 6.52 -18.33 11.60
N VAL A 44 5.23 -18.33 11.92
CA VAL A 44 4.15 -17.79 11.10
C VAL A 44 3.65 -16.52 11.77
N VAL A 45 3.75 -15.39 11.06
CA VAL A 45 3.27 -14.09 11.53
C VAL A 45 2.09 -13.67 10.67
N GLU A 46 0.91 -13.52 11.27
CA GLU A 46 -0.27 -13.01 10.59
C GLU A 46 -0.42 -11.50 10.87
N ILE A 47 -0.49 -10.70 9.80
CA ILE A 47 -0.65 -9.25 9.89
C ILE A 47 -1.92 -8.86 9.14
N GLU A 48 -2.86 -8.24 9.85
CA GLU A 48 -4.08 -7.71 9.23
C GLU A 48 -3.84 -6.39 8.49
N GLU A 49 -4.73 -6.10 7.56
CA GLU A 49 -4.70 -4.84 6.83
C GLU A 49 -4.96 -3.65 7.77
N SER A 50 -3.98 -2.77 7.90
CA SER A 50 -4.07 -1.62 8.81
C SER A 50 -5.01 -0.52 8.30
N ASN A 51 -5.73 0.10 9.22
CA ASN A 51 -6.54 1.29 8.97
C ASN A 51 -5.75 2.62 9.00
N ASN A 52 -4.45 2.57 9.35
CA ASN A 52 -3.56 3.71 9.44
C ASN A 52 -2.32 3.50 8.56
N LYS A 53 -2.43 3.93 7.30
CA LYS A 53 -1.43 3.74 6.25
C LYS A 53 -0.84 5.09 5.80
N PRO A 54 0.33 5.10 5.15
CA PRO A 54 1.25 3.98 4.96
C PRO A 54 2.08 3.69 6.22
N HIS A 55 2.40 2.41 6.45
CA HIS A 55 3.47 2.01 7.34
C HIS A 55 4.82 2.23 6.67
N THR A 56 5.75 2.86 7.39
CA THR A 56 7.05 3.26 6.87
C THR A 56 8.19 2.80 7.77
N ILE A 57 9.34 2.51 7.16
CA ILE A 57 10.61 2.27 7.85
C ILE A 57 11.62 3.33 7.41
N GLU A 58 12.53 3.70 8.31
CA GLU A 58 13.67 4.55 7.96
C GLU A 58 14.76 3.71 7.30
N GLY A 59 15.33 4.24 6.21
CA GLY A 59 16.42 3.61 5.48
C GLY A 59 17.22 4.66 4.72
N VAL A 60 18.23 4.21 3.98
CA VAL A 60 19.12 5.09 3.22
C VAL A 60 18.80 4.96 1.73
N ASP A 61 18.59 6.08 1.03
CA ASP A 61 18.39 6.08 -0.42
C ASP A 61 19.71 5.88 -1.18
N GLU A 62 19.63 5.65 -2.49
CA GLU A 62 20.80 5.49 -3.37
C GLU A 62 21.78 6.67 -3.33
N LYS A 63 21.36 7.83 -2.80
CA LYS A 63 22.18 9.04 -2.65
C LYS A 63 22.71 9.22 -1.23
N GLY A 64 22.61 8.20 -0.37
CA GLY A 64 23.09 8.23 1.00
C GLY A 64 22.21 9.04 1.96
N ARG A 65 20.98 9.39 1.58
CA ARG A 65 20.08 10.20 2.42
C ARG A 65 19.10 9.34 3.18
N THR A 66 18.94 9.60 4.47
CA THR A 66 17.90 8.99 5.28
C THR A 66 16.51 9.37 4.77
N ARG A 67 15.69 8.37 4.47
CA ARG A 67 14.33 8.52 3.97
C ARG A 67 13.41 7.46 4.58
N ARG A 68 12.11 7.76 4.53
CA ARG A 68 11.07 6.80 4.90
C ARG A 68 10.53 6.05 3.68
N PHE A 69 10.60 4.73 3.74
CA PHE A 69 10.13 3.82 2.72
C PHE A 69 8.86 3.13 3.20
N ALA A 70 7.82 3.14 2.36
CA ALA A 70 6.66 2.29 2.55
C ALA A 70 6.75 1.15 1.55
N TYR A 71 6.29 -0.04 1.94
CA TYR A 71 6.26 -1.21 1.09
C TYR A 71 4.81 -1.62 0.86
N ILE A 72 4.52 -2.10 -0.35
CA ILE A 72 3.23 -2.67 -0.73
C ILE A 72 3.45 -4.09 -1.23
N ARG A 73 2.47 -4.97 -0.99
CA ARG A 73 2.52 -6.35 -1.48
C ARG A 73 1.85 -6.43 -2.85
N ILE A 74 2.56 -6.99 -3.83
CA ILE A 74 2.09 -7.26 -5.18
C ILE A 74 2.30 -8.76 -5.43
N GLY A 75 1.23 -9.53 -5.34
CA GLY A 75 1.30 -10.99 -5.34
C GLY A 75 2.22 -11.51 -4.23
N GLU A 76 3.30 -12.19 -4.61
CA GLU A 76 4.29 -12.75 -3.69
C GLU A 76 5.44 -11.80 -3.32
N LYS A 77 5.44 -10.55 -3.82
CA LYS A 77 6.56 -9.62 -3.67
C LYS A 77 6.18 -8.39 -2.84
N SER A 78 7.12 -7.92 -2.03
CA SER A 78 7.06 -6.60 -1.39
C SER A 78 7.85 -5.59 -2.21
N VAL A 79 7.18 -4.56 -2.73
CA VAL A 79 7.77 -3.52 -3.59
C VAL A 79 7.70 -2.17 -2.88
N VAL A 80 8.73 -1.34 -3.07
CA VAL A 80 8.75 0.02 -2.53
C VAL A 80 7.62 0.83 -3.16
N ALA A 81 6.74 1.39 -2.34
CA ALA A 81 5.65 2.21 -2.79
C ALA A 81 6.15 3.51 -3.44
N SER A 82 5.58 3.84 -4.59
CA SER A 82 5.79 5.11 -5.29
C SER A 82 5.40 6.30 -4.39
N LYS A 83 5.79 7.52 -4.78
CA LYS A 83 5.42 8.73 -4.04
C LYS A 83 3.90 8.96 -4.11
N GLU A 84 3.32 8.63 -5.24
CA GLU A 84 1.90 8.69 -5.53
C GLU A 84 1.16 7.70 -4.63
N MET A 85 1.60 6.44 -4.58
CA MET A 85 1.02 5.40 -3.72
C MET A 85 1.12 5.75 -2.24
N LYS A 86 2.25 6.30 -1.78
CA LYS A 86 2.37 6.80 -0.38
C LYS A 86 1.33 7.89 -0.06
N ARG A 87 1.12 8.83 -0.97
CA ARG A 87 0.10 9.88 -0.81
C ARG A 87 -1.32 9.31 -0.79
N LEU A 88 -1.58 8.35 -1.67
CA LEU A 88 -2.85 7.61 -1.72
C LEU A 88 -3.13 6.92 -0.39
N LEU A 89 -2.20 6.09 0.08
CA LEU A 89 -2.30 5.37 1.36
C LEU A 89 -2.55 6.32 2.53
N SER A 90 -1.87 7.48 2.57
CA SER A 90 -2.08 8.48 3.62
C SER A 90 -3.48 9.10 3.62
N GLY A 91 -4.15 9.10 2.46
CA GLY A 91 -5.52 9.56 2.33
C GLY A 91 -6.56 8.53 2.77
N LEU A 92 -6.22 7.24 2.80
CA LEU A 92 -7.15 6.14 3.10
C LEU A 92 -7.39 5.91 4.59
N ASN A 93 -6.79 6.71 5.47
CA ASN A 93 -6.91 6.54 6.91
C ASN A 93 -8.37 6.63 7.40
N ALA A 94 -8.77 5.74 8.30
CA ALA A 94 -10.14 5.69 8.83
C ALA A 94 -10.61 6.99 9.50
N ASN A 95 -9.69 7.76 10.08
CA ASN A 95 -9.96 9.06 10.70
C ASN A 95 -10.10 10.22 9.70
N SER A 96 -10.01 9.93 8.40
CA SER A 96 -10.13 10.96 7.38
C SER A 96 -11.59 11.41 7.26
N LYS A 97 -11.83 12.74 7.25
CA LYS A 97 -13.19 13.32 7.23
C LYS A 97 -14.09 12.64 6.19
N PRO A 98 -15.37 12.34 6.54
CA PRO A 98 -16.36 11.82 5.60
C PRO A 98 -16.41 12.72 4.37
N MET A 99 -16.35 12.13 3.19
CA MET A 99 -16.22 12.88 1.96
C MET A 99 -17.48 12.69 1.11
N LYS A 100 -18.21 13.79 0.90
CA LYS A 100 -19.23 13.83 -0.15
C LYS A 100 -18.53 13.96 -1.50
N ILE A 101 -18.92 13.12 -2.44
CA ILE A 101 -18.49 13.23 -3.83
C ILE A 101 -19.62 13.79 -4.66
N TYR A 102 -19.24 14.76 -5.48
CA TYR A 102 -20.04 15.25 -6.58
C TYR A 102 -19.39 14.69 -7.84
N ILE A 103 -20.17 14.03 -8.68
CA ILE A 103 -19.71 13.54 -9.98
C ILE A 103 -19.69 14.75 -10.92
N GLY A 104 -18.50 15.30 -11.14
CA GLY A 104 -18.27 16.37 -12.11
C GLY A 104 -17.98 15.81 -13.51
N GLU A 105 -17.65 16.71 -14.43
CA GLU A 105 -17.30 16.34 -15.81
C GLU A 105 -16.03 15.49 -15.90
N GLN A 106 -15.09 15.67 -14.98
CA GLN A 106 -13.84 14.90 -14.96
C GLN A 106 -14.10 13.45 -14.55
N GLU A 107 -14.93 13.24 -13.52
CA GLU A 107 -15.34 11.92 -13.05
C GLU A 107 -16.18 11.19 -14.10
N LYS A 108 -17.10 11.88 -14.79
CA LYS A 108 -17.86 11.27 -15.91
C LYS A 108 -16.93 10.77 -17.02
N ARG A 109 -15.95 11.59 -17.43
CA ARG A 109 -14.97 11.19 -18.45
C ARG A 109 -14.12 10.01 -18.01
N LEU A 110 -13.74 9.98 -16.74
CA LEU A 110 -13.03 8.86 -16.15
C LEU A 110 -13.86 7.57 -16.21
N PHE A 111 -15.13 7.59 -15.80
CA PHE A 111 -15.98 6.42 -15.84
C PHE A 111 -16.26 5.95 -17.27
N ALA A 112 -16.54 6.87 -18.20
CA ALA A 112 -16.71 6.53 -19.62
C ALA A 112 -15.43 5.95 -20.25
N TYR A 113 -14.26 6.36 -19.77
CA TYR A 113 -13.00 5.73 -20.15
C TYR A 113 -12.89 4.33 -19.55
N LEU A 114 -13.19 4.18 -18.25
CA LEU A 114 -13.08 2.90 -17.55
C LEU A 114 -14.06 1.82 -18.04
N GLU A 115 -15.24 2.22 -18.53
CA GLU A 115 -16.18 1.31 -19.19
C GLU A 115 -15.62 0.71 -20.50
N LYS A 116 -14.74 1.46 -21.19
CA LYS A 116 -14.10 1.03 -22.43
C LYS A 116 -12.72 0.41 -22.20
N HIS A 117 -12.07 0.78 -21.11
CA HIS A 117 -10.71 0.43 -20.76
C HIS A 117 -10.67 0.05 -19.28
N GLU A 118 -10.41 -1.21 -18.95
CA GLU A 118 -10.51 -1.72 -17.57
C GLU A 118 -9.60 -1.01 -16.54
N LYS A 119 -8.60 -0.25 -17.01
CA LYS A 119 -7.62 0.43 -16.17
C LYS A 119 -7.19 1.79 -16.71
N ILE A 120 -6.76 2.67 -15.81
CA ILE A 120 -6.17 3.97 -16.14
C ILE A 120 -5.07 4.35 -15.15
N THR A 121 -3.97 4.90 -15.63
CA THR A 121 -2.89 5.47 -14.80
C THR A 121 -3.13 6.94 -14.48
N VAL A 122 -2.42 7.49 -13.48
CA VAL A 122 -2.46 8.94 -13.19
C VAL A 122 -2.12 9.77 -14.44
N ARG A 123 -1.15 9.33 -15.23
CA ARG A 123 -0.68 10.02 -16.44
C ARG A 123 -1.74 10.02 -17.54
N GLU A 124 -2.38 8.89 -17.77
CA GLU A 124 -3.45 8.77 -18.76
C GLU A 124 -4.66 9.61 -18.35
N PHE A 125 -5.04 9.57 -17.08
CA PHE A 125 -6.14 10.39 -16.57
C PHE A 125 -5.82 11.89 -16.69
N ALA A 126 -4.62 12.31 -16.30
CA ALA A 126 -4.18 13.70 -16.41
C ALA A 126 -4.30 14.22 -17.85
N LYS A 127 -3.91 13.40 -18.84
CA LYS A 127 -4.07 13.71 -20.27
C LYS A 127 -5.54 13.75 -20.69
N LEU A 128 -6.33 12.75 -20.27
CA LEU A 128 -7.75 12.62 -20.62
C LEU A 128 -8.58 13.86 -20.22
N VAL A 129 -8.31 14.42 -19.05
CA VAL A 129 -9.06 15.57 -18.52
C VAL A 129 -8.28 16.89 -18.56
N ASN A 130 -7.10 16.91 -19.19
CA ASN A 130 -6.23 18.09 -19.35
C ASN A 130 -5.92 18.82 -18.04
N ILE A 131 -5.41 18.09 -17.05
CA ILE A 131 -4.95 18.64 -15.76
C ILE A 131 -3.55 18.14 -15.43
N SER A 132 -2.91 18.73 -14.43
CA SER A 132 -1.61 18.25 -13.96
C SER A 132 -1.74 16.89 -13.27
N GLU A 133 -0.70 16.05 -13.35
CA GLU A 133 -0.64 14.74 -12.66
C GLU A 133 -0.94 14.86 -11.16
N ARG A 134 -0.54 15.97 -10.52
CA ARG A 134 -0.88 16.28 -9.13
C ARG A 134 -2.39 16.39 -8.90
N ARG A 135 -3.11 17.07 -9.78
CA ARG A 135 -4.58 17.23 -9.68
C ARG A 135 -5.29 15.92 -10.04
N ALA A 136 -4.82 15.24 -11.08
CA ALA A 136 -5.33 13.92 -11.47
C ALA A 136 -5.20 12.89 -10.35
N SER A 137 -4.02 12.80 -9.74
CA SER A 137 -3.77 11.94 -8.57
C SER A 137 -4.73 12.29 -7.43
N ALA A 138 -4.92 13.57 -7.10
CA ALA A 138 -5.84 13.96 -6.03
C ALA A 138 -7.29 13.52 -6.27
N VAL A 139 -7.79 13.59 -7.51
CA VAL A 139 -9.13 13.12 -7.89
C VAL A 139 -9.22 11.58 -7.80
N LEU A 140 -8.24 10.86 -8.32
CA LEU A 140 -8.23 9.39 -8.26
C LEU A 140 -8.15 8.89 -6.80
N VAL A 141 -7.31 9.51 -5.96
CA VAL A 141 -7.25 9.24 -4.52
C VAL A 141 -8.62 9.41 -3.87
N LYS A 142 -9.33 10.48 -4.27
CA LYS A 142 -10.66 10.80 -3.77
C LYS A 142 -11.64 9.67 -4.02
N LEU A 143 -11.62 9.11 -5.23
CA LEU A 143 -12.51 8.04 -5.68
C LEU A 143 -12.14 6.68 -5.06
N VAL A 144 -10.86 6.42 -4.79
CA VAL A 144 -10.45 5.23 -4.03
C VAL A 144 -10.94 5.31 -2.59
N ARG A 145 -10.82 6.48 -1.95
CA ARG A 145 -11.26 6.68 -0.55
C ARG A 145 -12.74 6.41 -0.30
N VAL A 146 -13.60 6.63 -1.29
CA VAL A 146 -15.05 6.39 -1.17
C VAL A 146 -15.46 5.00 -1.67
N GLY A 147 -14.50 4.18 -2.11
CA GLY A 147 -14.74 2.84 -2.63
C GLY A 147 -15.31 2.78 -4.05
N VAL A 148 -15.17 3.85 -4.85
CA VAL A 148 -15.60 3.82 -6.27
C VAL A 148 -14.53 3.20 -7.17
N LEU A 149 -13.26 3.45 -6.83
CA LEU A 149 -12.12 2.87 -7.54
C LEU A 149 -11.29 2.00 -6.60
N GLN A 150 -10.64 1.00 -7.17
CA GLN A 150 -9.52 0.31 -6.55
C GLN A 150 -8.22 0.71 -7.25
N ILE A 151 -7.13 0.71 -6.48
CA ILE A 151 -5.78 0.87 -7.01
C ILE A 151 -5.11 -0.50 -7.09
N PHE A 152 -4.43 -0.72 -8.20
CA PHE A 152 -3.61 -1.87 -8.45
C PHE A 152 -2.20 -1.39 -8.80
N THR A 153 -1.20 -2.18 -8.43
CA THR A 153 0.18 -1.90 -8.82
C THR A 153 0.73 -3.10 -9.59
N ASP A 154 1.29 -2.85 -10.77
CA ASP A 154 2.07 -3.84 -11.52
C ASP A 154 3.59 -3.66 -11.29
N MET A 155 4.42 -4.35 -12.07
CA MET A 155 5.88 -4.30 -11.89
C MET A 155 6.48 -2.89 -11.96
N ASN A 156 5.86 -1.95 -12.68
CA ASN A 156 6.45 -0.62 -12.91
C ASN A 156 5.48 0.56 -12.74
N ASN A 157 4.16 0.36 -12.69
CA ASN A 157 3.18 1.44 -12.65
C ASN A 157 1.97 1.14 -11.75
N ASP A 158 1.46 2.21 -11.13
CA ASP A 158 0.18 2.22 -10.44
C ASP A 158 -0.95 2.52 -11.44
N TYR A 159 -2.02 1.73 -11.41
CA TYR A 159 -3.22 1.94 -12.20
C TYR A 159 -4.49 1.78 -11.36
N PHE A 160 -5.58 2.37 -11.85
CA PHE A 160 -6.87 2.44 -11.17
C PHE A 160 -7.92 1.75 -12.02
N GLY A 161 -8.81 1.01 -11.37
CA GLY A 161 -9.97 0.37 -11.97
C GLY A 161 -11.21 0.59 -11.11
N LEU A 162 -12.39 0.26 -11.63
CA LEU A 162 -13.63 0.24 -10.84
C LEU A 162 -13.51 -0.80 -9.72
N ALA A 163 -14.03 -0.46 -8.54
CA ALA A 163 -13.97 -1.31 -7.35
C ALA A 163 -14.88 -2.53 -7.41
#